data_AF-A0AAV8X6K5-F1
#
_entry.id   AF-A0AAV8X6K5-F1
#
_cell.length_a   1.000
_cell.length_b   1.000
_cell.length_c   1.000
_cell.angle_alpha   90.00
_cell.angle_beta   90.00
_cell.angle_gamma   90.00
#
_symmetry.space_group_name_H-M   'P 1'
#
loop_
_entity.id
_entity.type
_entity.pdbx_description
1 polymer ?
#
loop_
_entity_poly.entity_id
_entity_poly.type
_entity_poly.pdbx_seq_one_letter_code
_entity_poly.pdbx_strand_id
1 'polypeptide(L)'
;MTAIRYLLGGLQEGPDSDKAAFASFVTELKQAFKPKGYLLSAAVSPSKTVIDAGYDVPVLAQNLDWIAVMTYDFRPVGQTNRPRGPLFYHPKDEVSFFNARRRARRKIIMGMPLYGQAFRLERESENGLNAKAPGPGEAGPY
;
A
#
# COMPACT_ATOMS: atom_id res chain seq x y z
N MET A 1 4.06 15.64 14.77
CA MET A 1 3.27 14.85 13.80
C MET A 1 3.68 13.40 13.97
N THR A 2 2.76 12.53 14.38
CA THR A 2 3.08 11.11 14.62
C THR A 2 2.36 10.27 13.57
N ALA A 3 3.15 9.59 12.73
CA ALA A 3 2.63 8.69 11.70
C ALA A 3 2.90 7.25 12.11
N ILE A 4 1.85 6.43 12.18
CA ILE A 4 1.98 4.99 12.35
C ILE A 4 2.25 4.38 10.98
N ARG A 5 3.35 3.66 10.84
CA ARG A 5 3.55 2.77 9.70
C ARG A 5 3.12 1.37 10.09
N TYR A 6 1.97 0.92 9.62
CA TYR A 6 1.49 -0.44 9.84
C TYR A 6 1.48 -1.20 8.52
N LEU A 7 2.60 -1.88 8.27
CA LEU A 7 2.77 -2.76 7.13
C LEU A 7 2.38 -4.18 7.55
N LEU A 8 1.28 -4.67 7.02
CA LEU A 8 1.00 -6.11 7.04
C LEU A 8 2.03 -6.75 6.10
N GLY A 9 3.09 -7.32 6.69
CA GLY A 9 4.13 -8.07 5.99
C GLY A 9 3.53 -9.35 5.42
N GLY A 10 2.85 -9.25 4.28
CA GLY A 10 2.09 -10.36 3.73
C GLY A 10 0.86 -10.72 4.59
N LEU A 11 -0.15 -11.28 3.93
CA LEU A 11 -1.36 -11.81 4.59
C LEU A 11 -1.12 -13.08 5.42
N GLN A 12 0.15 -13.47 5.65
CA GLN A 12 0.52 -14.80 6.15
C GLN A 12 1.30 -14.80 7.48
N GLU A 13 1.70 -13.65 8.03
CA GLU A 13 2.55 -13.63 9.23
C GLU A 13 1.88 -13.09 10.51
N GLY A 14 0.68 -12.53 10.42
CA GLY A 14 -0.08 -12.00 11.57
C GLY A 14 -1.32 -12.83 11.89
N PRO A 15 -1.70 -13.01 13.17
CA PRO A 15 -2.95 -13.70 13.54
C PRO A 15 -4.19 -12.88 13.11
N ASP A 16 -5.33 -13.55 12.90
CA ASP A 16 -6.60 -12.89 12.53
C ASP A 16 -7.04 -11.80 13.53
N SER A 17 -6.54 -11.88 14.77
CA SER A 17 -6.76 -10.87 15.81
C SER A 17 -6.13 -9.51 15.50
N ASP A 18 -5.15 -9.43 14.59
CA ASP A 18 -4.41 -8.21 14.28
C ASP A 18 -5.31 -7.08 13.77
N LYS A 19 -6.35 -7.42 13.00
CA LYS A 19 -7.33 -6.44 12.52
C LYS A 19 -8.02 -5.71 13.68
N ALA A 20 -8.47 -6.46 14.67
CA ALA A 20 -9.15 -5.91 15.85
C ALA A 20 -8.15 -5.19 16.77
N ALA A 21 -6.97 -5.78 16.98
CA ALA A 21 -5.92 -5.19 17.81
C ALA A 21 -5.45 -3.84 17.24
N PHE A 22 -5.24 -3.75 15.92
CA PHE A 22 -4.86 -2.50 15.27
C PHE A 22 -5.94 -1.43 15.38
N ALA A 23 -7.22 -1.80 15.26
CA ALA A 23 -8.35 -0.89 15.46
C ALA A 23 -8.41 -0.33 16.89
N SER A 24 -8.22 -1.18 17.90
CA SER A 24 -8.13 -0.77 19.30
C SER A 24 -6.94 0.15 19.55
N PHE A 25 -5.76 -0.22 19.05
CA PHE A 25 -4.54 0.56 19.19
C PHE A 25 -4.67 1.98 18.63
N VAL A 26 -5.26 2.12 17.43
CA VAL A 26 -5.50 3.44 16.81
C VAL A 26 -6.50 4.27 17.63
N THR A 27 -7.51 3.63 18.20
CA THR A 27 -8.50 4.30 19.05
C THR A 27 -7.88 4.82 20.34
N GLU A 28 -7.13 3.97 21.05
CA GLU A 28 -6.43 4.33 22.28
C GLU A 28 -5.40 5.44 22.05
N LEU A 29 -4.62 5.35 20.97
CA LEU A 29 -3.67 6.40 20.60
C LEU A 29 -4.37 7.73 20.31
N LYS A 30 -5.49 7.73 19.60
CA LYS A 30 -6.23 8.97 19.32
C LYS A 30 -6.74 9.60 20.61
N GLN A 31 -7.24 8.79 21.56
CA GLN A 31 -7.66 9.27 22.88
C GLN A 31 -6.49 9.87 23.67
N ALA A 32 -5.32 9.22 23.67
CA ALA A 32 -4.13 9.73 24.34
C ALA A 32 -3.55 11.00 23.70
N PHE A 33 -3.73 11.17 22.38
CA PHE A 33 -3.20 12.30 21.63
C PHE A 33 -4.12 13.52 21.64
N LYS A 34 -5.43 13.32 21.82
CA LYS A 34 -6.43 14.40 21.81
C LYS A 34 -6.13 15.51 22.83
N PRO A 35 -5.80 15.23 24.11
CA PRO A 35 -5.44 16.28 25.08
C PRO A 35 -4.16 17.04 24.72
N LYS A 36 -3.27 16.43 23.95
CA LYS A 36 -1.98 17.02 23.52
C LYS A 36 -2.09 17.77 22.20
N GLY A 37 -3.24 17.75 21.53
CA GLY A 37 -3.43 18.35 20.21
C GLY A 37 -2.61 17.67 19.10
N TYR A 38 -2.21 16.41 19.30
CA TYR A 38 -1.38 15.71 18.31
C TYR A 38 -2.20 15.09 17.18
N LEU A 39 -1.63 15.17 15.97
CA LEU A 39 -2.16 14.49 14.78
C LEU A 39 -1.75 13.01 14.78
N LEU A 40 -2.68 12.18 14.33
CA LEU A 40 -2.52 10.74 14.15
C LEU A 40 -2.82 10.36 12.71
N SER A 41 -1.89 9.69 12.06
CA SER A 41 -2.07 9.17 10.71
C SER A 41 -1.52 7.77 10.56
N ALA A 42 -1.93 7.08 9.49
CA ALA A 42 -1.39 5.78 9.14
C ALA A 42 -1.04 5.66 7.66
N ALA A 43 0.06 4.95 7.37
CA ALA A 43 0.36 4.46 6.03
C ALA A 43 -0.20 3.04 5.86
N VAL A 44 -1.05 2.81 4.85
CA VAL A 44 -1.79 1.56 4.63
C VAL A 44 -1.56 0.98 3.24
N SER A 45 -1.72 -0.35 3.14
CA SER A 45 -1.61 -1.07 1.87
C SER A 45 -2.74 -0.70 0.89
N PRO A 46 -2.45 -0.59 -0.42
CA PRO A 46 -3.46 -0.43 -1.46
C PRO A 46 -4.15 -1.75 -1.85
N SER A 47 -3.66 -2.90 -1.38
CA SER A 47 -4.19 -4.21 -1.74
C SER A 47 -5.55 -4.45 -1.11
N LYS A 48 -6.58 -4.73 -1.92
CA LYS A 48 -7.93 -5.03 -1.42
C LYS A 48 -7.94 -6.19 -0.44
N THR A 49 -7.21 -7.27 -0.73
CA THR A 49 -7.14 -8.44 0.15
C THR A 49 -6.53 -8.08 1.51
N VAL A 50 -5.47 -7.27 1.51
CA VAL A 50 -4.85 -6.76 2.76
C VAL A 50 -5.81 -5.85 3.51
N ILE A 51 -6.53 -4.97 2.80
CA ILE A 51 -7.48 -4.06 3.42
C ILE A 51 -8.62 -4.83 4.10
N ASP A 52 -9.21 -5.81 3.41
CA ASP A 52 -10.34 -6.56 3.95
C ASP A 52 -9.94 -7.41 5.16
N ALA A 53 -8.78 -8.05 5.12
CA ALA A 53 -8.27 -8.91 6.19
C ALA A 53 -7.68 -8.12 7.37
N GLY A 54 -7.07 -6.97 7.11
CA GLY A 54 -6.20 -6.30 8.07
C GLY A 54 -6.72 -5.00 8.66
N TYR A 55 -7.72 -4.36 8.05
CA TYR A 55 -8.15 -3.02 8.46
C TYR A 55 -9.64 -2.94 8.77
N ASP A 56 -9.97 -2.45 9.96
CA ASP A 56 -11.30 -1.90 10.25
C ASP A 56 -11.39 -0.46 9.68
N VAL A 57 -11.73 -0.37 8.40
CA VAL A 57 -11.77 0.92 7.67
C VAL A 57 -12.66 1.97 8.35
N PRO A 58 -13.88 1.64 8.87
CA PRO A 58 -14.66 2.57 9.67
C PRO A 58 -13.92 3.13 10.89
N VAL A 59 -13.30 2.28 11.71
CA VAL A 59 -12.57 2.71 12.93
C VAL A 59 -11.37 3.60 12.56
N LEU A 60 -10.61 3.20 11.54
CA LEU A 60 -9.48 4.00 11.05
C LEU A 60 -9.93 5.36 10.52
N ALA A 61 -11.00 5.41 9.73
CA ALA A 61 -11.53 6.66 9.17
C ALA A 61 -12.04 7.63 10.25
N GLN A 62 -12.53 7.13 11.38
CA GLN A 62 -12.97 7.94 12.51
C GLN A 62 -11.79 8.52 13.30
N ASN A 63 -10.79 7.70 13.60
CA ASN A 63 -9.72 8.05 14.54
C ASN A 63 -8.50 8.72 13.88
N LEU A 64 -8.19 8.40 12.62
CA LEU A 64 -7.07 8.98 11.90
C LEU A 64 -7.45 10.35 11.32
N ASP A 65 -6.52 11.29 11.38
CA ASP A 65 -6.67 12.62 10.76
C ASP A 65 -6.48 12.53 9.24
N TRP A 66 -5.53 11.71 8.79
CA TRP A 66 -5.34 11.35 7.38
C TRP A 66 -4.72 9.95 7.23
N ILE A 67 -4.88 9.37 6.04
CA ILE A 67 -4.47 8.01 5.68
C ILE A 67 -3.63 8.08 4.41
N ALA A 68 -2.35 7.74 4.50
CA ALA A 68 -1.50 7.57 3.31
C ALA A 68 -1.71 6.18 2.74
N VAL A 69 -2.23 6.09 1.53
CA VAL A 69 -2.31 4.81 0.81
C VAL A 69 -1.04 4.67 -0.01
N MET A 70 -0.25 3.63 0.26
CA MET A 70 1.01 3.39 -0.43
C MET A 70 0.76 2.76 -1.80
N THR A 71 0.23 3.53 -2.75
CA THR A 71 -0.12 3.11 -4.12
C THR A 71 1.10 2.84 -5.02
N TYR A 72 2.10 2.17 -4.47
CA TYR A 72 3.36 1.81 -5.09
C TYR A 72 3.83 0.43 -4.56
N ASP A 73 4.93 -0.09 -5.10
CA ASP A 73 5.44 -1.45 -4.84
C ASP A 73 4.46 -2.59 -5.15
N PHE A 74 3.54 -2.38 -6.09
CA PHE A 74 2.72 -3.48 -6.61
C PHE A 74 3.62 -4.57 -7.19
N ARG A 75 3.49 -5.78 -6.66
CA ARG A 75 4.19 -6.95 -7.19
C ARG A 75 3.38 -7.52 -8.36
N PRO A 76 3.91 -7.52 -9.59
CA PRO A 76 3.26 -8.25 -10.67
C PRO A 76 3.17 -9.74 -10.35
N VAL A 77 2.11 -10.37 -10.83
CA VAL A 77 2.03 -11.82 -10.88
C VAL A 77 2.99 -12.29 -11.97
N GLY A 78 3.88 -13.21 -11.61
CA GLY A 78 5.00 -13.63 -12.45
C GLY A 78 6.18 -12.65 -12.44
N GLN A 79 7.31 -13.14 -12.95
CA GLN A 79 8.55 -12.36 -13.05
C GLN A 79 8.49 -11.50 -14.32
N THR A 80 7.86 -10.32 -14.25
CA THR A 80 7.66 -9.42 -15.40
C THR A 80 8.07 -7.97 -15.09
N ASN A 81 8.38 -7.19 -16.14
CA ASN A 81 8.83 -5.79 -16.05
C ASN A 81 7.71 -4.76 -15.79
N ARG A 82 6.62 -5.16 -15.13
CA ARG A 82 5.43 -4.33 -14.98
C ARG A 82 5.66 -3.14 -14.03
N PRO A 83 5.10 -1.95 -14.32
CA PRO A 83 5.13 -0.80 -13.42
C PRO A 83 4.52 -1.13 -12.05
N ARG A 84 5.16 -0.60 -11.00
CA ARG A 84 4.79 -0.91 -9.61
C ARG A 84 3.92 0.14 -8.93
N GLY A 85 3.48 1.15 -9.68
CA GLY A 85 2.54 2.20 -9.23
C GLY A 85 1.70 2.74 -10.39
N PRO A 86 0.98 1.87 -11.15
CA PRO A 86 0.20 2.34 -12.28
C PRO A 86 -0.98 3.20 -11.80
N LEU A 87 -1.20 4.35 -12.44
CA LEU A 87 -2.35 5.21 -12.15
C LEU A 87 -3.66 4.64 -12.70
N PHE A 88 -3.58 3.90 -13.81
CA PHE A 88 -4.73 3.35 -14.51
C PHE A 88 -4.68 1.83 -14.55
N TYR A 89 -5.86 1.23 -14.53
CA TYR A 89 -6.05 -0.19 -14.79
C TYR A 89 -5.60 -0.53 -16.21
N HIS A 90 -4.85 -1.63 -16.34
CA HIS A 90 -4.49 -2.19 -17.64
C HIS A 90 -5.25 -3.53 -17.85
N PRO A 91 -5.69 -3.88 -19.07
CA PRO A 91 -6.54 -5.08 -19.30
C PRO A 91 -5.92 -6.42 -18.88
N LYS A 92 -4.60 -6.46 -18.71
CA LYS A 92 -3.84 -7.62 -18.20
C LYS A 92 -3.65 -7.59 -16.67
N ASP A 93 -4.43 -6.77 -15.97
CA ASP A 93 -4.38 -6.66 -14.52
C ASP A 93 -5.33 -7.67 -13.91
N GLU A 94 -4.76 -8.65 -13.21
CA GLU A 94 -5.52 -9.70 -12.52
C GLU A 94 -6.31 -9.16 -11.32
N VAL A 95 -5.88 -8.04 -10.75
CA VAL A 95 -6.53 -7.41 -9.60
C VAL A 95 -6.85 -5.96 -9.94
N SER A 96 -8.10 -5.55 -9.75
CA SER A 96 -8.45 -4.13 -9.71
C SER A 96 -7.81 -3.52 -8.46
N PHE A 97 -6.65 -2.89 -8.64
CA PHE A 97 -5.97 -2.22 -7.54
C PHE A 97 -6.82 -1.06 -7.02
N PHE A 98 -6.70 -0.83 -5.72
CA PHE A 98 -7.30 0.23 -4.92
C PHE A 98 -8.30 1.15 -5.64
N ASN A 99 -9.58 0.81 -5.55
CA ASN A 99 -10.65 1.75 -5.87
C ASN A 99 -10.71 2.81 -4.75
N ALA A 100 -10.01 3.94 -4.94
CA ALA A 100 -10.07 5.15 -4.10
C ALA A 100 -11.49 5.74 -3.95
N ARG A 101 -12.49 5.09 -4.54
CA ARG A 101 -13.90 5.46 -4.52
C ARG A 101 -14.61 5.19 -3.18
N ARG A 102 -14.03 4.44 -2.23
CA ARG A 102 -14.75 4.03 -1.00
C ARG A 102 -14.31 4.85 0.23
N ARG A 103 -15.31 5.49 0.87
CA ARG A 103 -15.39 6.17 2.19
C ARG A 103 -14.13 6.91 2.71
N ALA A 104 -14.32 8.16 3.13
CA ALA A 104 -13.29 9.09 3.64
C ALA A 104 -12.33 9.69 2.60
N ARG A 105 -12.80 9.95 1.37
CA ARG A 105 -12.03 10.62 0.29
C ARG A 105 -11.22 11.84 0.73
N ARG A 106 -11.75 12.66 1.64
CA ARG A 106 -11.07 13.87 2.15
C ARG A 106 -9.87 13.59 3.06
N LYS A 107 -9.78 12.40 3.65
CA LYS A 107 -8.68 11.98 4.54
C LYS A 107 -7.63 11.13 3.82
N ILE A 108 -7.88 10.72 2.57
CA ILE A 108 -6.96 9.86 1.82
C ILE A 108 -5.91 10.72 1.13
N ILE A 109 -4.65 10.38 1.36
CA ILE A 109 -3.47 10.90 0.64
C ILE A 109 -2.92 9.75 -0.20
N MET A 110 -2.81 9.95 -1.52
CA MET A 110 -2.22 8.93 -2.41
C MET A 110 -0.70 9.06 -2.41
N GLY A 111 -0.02 7.95 -2.17
CA GLY A 111 1.43 7.88 -2.19
C GLY A 111 2.00 8.00 -3.60
N MET A 112 2.96 8.89 -3.77
CA MET A 112 3.70 9.06 -5.03
C MET A 112 5.15 8.63 -4.82
N PRO A 113 5.60 7.50 -5.41
CA PRO A 113 6.98 7.09 -5.29
C PRO A 113 7.87 8.02 -6.14
N LEU A 114 8.94 8.54 -5.53
CA LEU A 114 9.99 9.27 -6.24
C LEU A 114 11.15 8.35 -6.65
N TYR A 115 10.86 7.07 -6.81
CA TYR A 115 11.78 6.03 -7.25
C TYR A 115 11.08 5.11 -8.26
N GLY A 116 11.88 4.44 -9.09
CA GLY A 116 11.43 3.38 -9.97
C GLY A 116 12.00 2.03 -9.53
N GLN A 117 11.47 0.94 -10.06
CA GLN A 117 12.08 -0.37 -9.88
C GLN A 117 12.48 -0.94 -11.23
N ALA A 118 13.77 -1.20 -11.38
CA ALA A 118 14.35 -1.79 -12.58
C ALA A 118 14.23 -3.32 -12.56
N PHE A 119 14.24 -3.91 -13.75
CA PHE A 119 14.18 -5.36 -13.94
C PHE A 119 15.16 -5.78 -15.03
N ARG A 120 15.74 -6.97 -14.90
CA ARG A 120 16.52 -7.61 -15.95
C ARG A 120 15.59 -8.43 -16.83
N LEU A 121 15.49 -8.08 -18.12
CA LEU A 121 14.70 -8.81 -19.11
C LEU A 121 15.33 -10.17 -19.42
N GLU A 122 14.51 -11.17 -19.75
CA GLU A 122 15.00 -12.45 -20.27
C GLU A 122 15.58 -12.29 -21.68
N ARG A 123 14.92 -11.47 -22.52
CA ARG A 123 15.35 -11.14 -23.87
C ARG A 123 15.23 -9.64 -24.10
N GLU A 124 16.33 -9.00 -24.48
CA GLU A 124 16.37 -7.54 -24.70
C GLU A 124 15.46 -7.09 -25.85
N SER A 125 15.26 -7.94 -26.85
CA SER A 125 14.31 -7.71 -27.95
C SER A 125 12.85 -7.72 -27.50
N GLU A 126 12.55 -8.22 -26.30
CA GLU A 126 11.22 -8.21 -25.69
C GLU A 126 11.19 -7.21 -24.53
N ASN A 127 11.10 -5.93 -24.88
CA ASN A 127 11.13 -4.81 -23.93
C ASN A 127 9.76 -4.15 -23.70
N GLY A 128 8.70 -4.73 -24.25
CA GLY A 128 7.32 -4.27 -24.05
C GLY A 128 6.81 -4.48 -22.62
N LEU A 129 5.63 -3.92 -22.34
CA LEU A 129 4.96 -4.05 -21.05
C LEU A 129 4.58 -5.51 -20.74
N ASN A 130 4.92 -5.98 -19.53
CA ASN A 130 4.77 -7.37 -19.06
C ASN A 130 5.72 -8.38 -19.73
N ALA A 131 6.83 -7.92 -20.31
CA ALA A 131 7.88 -8.82 -20.76
C ALA A 131 8.47 -9.60 -19.58
N LYS A 132 8.92 -10.83 -19.86
CA LYS A 132 9.50 -11.72 -18.86
C LYS A 132 10.82 -11.14 -18.37
N ALA A 133 10.93 -10.99 -17.06
CA ALA A 133 12.03 -10.33 -16.38
C ALA A 133 12.43 -11.12 -15.13
N PRO A 134 13.33 -12.11 -15.26
CA PRO A 134 13.64 -13.11 -14.23
C PRO A 134 14.44 -12.57 -13.03
N GLY A 135 14.72 -11.27 -12.99
CA GLY A 135 15.51 -10.72 -11.90
C GLY A 135 15.36 -9.21 -11.73
N PRO A 136 15.83 -8.68 -10.60
CA PRO A 136 15.95 -7.24 -10.40
C PRO A 136 16.92 -6.64 -11.43
N GLY A 137 16.72 -5.37 -11.75
CA GLY A 137 17.71 -4.60 -12.51
C GLY A 137 18.97 -4.35 -11.68
N GLU A 138 20.02 -3.88 -12.34
CA GLU A 138 21.26 -3.49 -11.68
C GLU A 138 21.03 -2.32 -10.72
N ALA A 139 21.81 -2.28 -9.64
CA ALA A 139 21.75 -1.20 -8.68
C ALA A 139 22.19 0.12 -9.33
N GLY A 140 21.55 1.21 -8.92
CA GLY A 140 21.93 2.55 -9.35
C GLY A 140 23.35 2.93 -8.87
N PRO A 141 23.97 3.93 -9.50
CA PRO A 141 25.34 4.33 -9.20
C PRO A 141 25.51 5.08 -7.85
N TYR A 142 24.42 5.43 -7.16
CA TYR A 142 24.40 6.21 -5.92
C TYR A 142 23.38 5.67 -4.93
#